data_AF-A0A940VKF7-F1
#
_entry.id   AF-A0A940VKF7-F1
#
_cell.length_a   1.000
_cell.length_b   1.000
_cell.length_c   1.000
_cell.angle_alpha   90.00
_cell.angle_beta   90.00
_cell.angle_gamma   90.00
#
_symmetry.space_group_name_H-M   'P 1'
#
loop_
_entity.id
_entity.type
_entity.pdbx_description
1 polymer ?
#
loop_
_entity_poly.entity_id
_entity_poly.type
_entity_poly.pdbx_seq_one_letter_code
_entity_poly.pdbx_strand_id
1 'polypeptide(L)'
;MKHRIFVLVILISILISLPVYAAPTVDGFVGVPWGASSEQIDQTMQEKGFSLSSASSTMRSYNGIFAGEARVLKFRLSNNKFYEGYVCLGTANNNTGVQRLANEWTYKLNEKYGQLQKRRSLKSDNWRPVKELRPNSYGRILYWGVKDAASADNVQILLQVNWINYNRDRSITNGEVDLIYRNASLEKRLAEQEY
;
A
#
# COMPACT_ATOMS: atom_id res chain seq x y z
N MET A 1 49.40 -4.11 -25.65
CA MET A 1 49.00 -4.11 -24.22
C MET A 1 48.27 -2.83 -23.78
N LYS A 2 48.70 -1.63 -24.20
CA LYS A 2 48.11 -0.34 -23.76
C LYS A 2 46.62 -0.11 -24.14
N HIS A 3 46.14 -0.64 -25.27
CA HIS A 3 44.72 -0.51 -25.67
C HIS A 3 43.72 -1.31 -24.80
N ARG A 4 44.15 -2.43 -24.21
CA ARG A 4 43.25 -3.26 -23.37
C ARG A 4 42.93 -2.61 -22.03
N ILE A 5 43.87 -1.82 -21.50
CA ILE A 5 43.71 -1.07 -20.25
C ILE A 5 42.72 0.09 -20.45
N PHE A 6 42.78 0.76 -21.61
CA PHE A 6 41.90 1.90 -21.92
C PHE A 6 40.42 1.48 -22.04
N VAL A 7 40.14 0.34 -22.67
CA VAL A 7 38.77 -0.21 -22.77
C VAL A 7 38.21 -0.59 -21.39
N LEU A 8 39.05 -1.10 -20.49
CA LEU A 8 38.63 -1.49 -19.14
C LEU A 8 38.24 -0.28 -18.28
N VAL A 9 38.99 0.83 -18.39
CA VAL A 9 38.70 2.07 -17.67
C VAL A 9 37.38 2.68 -18.14
N ILE A 10 37.12 2.72 -19.45
CA ILE A 10 35.85 3.24 -19.99
C ILE A 10 34.65 2.40 -19.51
N LEU A 11 34.78 1.07 -19.47
CA LEU A 11 33.71 0.18 -18.99
C LEU A 11 33.40 0.39 -17.51
N ILE A 12 34.42 0.60 -16.67
CA ILE A 12 34.26 0.89 -15.25
C ILE A 12 33.61 2.26 -15.04
N SER A 13 34.00 3.28 -15.82
CA SER A 13 33.39 4.61 -15.74
C SER A 13 31.91 4.60 -16.14
N ILE A 14 31.51 3.78 -17.12
CA ILE A 14 30.11 3.61 -17.53
C ILE A 14 29.30 2.89 -16.43
N LEU A 15 29.89 1.90 -15.75
CA LEU A 15 29.21 1.17 -14.67
C LEU A 15 28.99 2.02 -13.42
N ILE A 16 29.90 2.95 -13.10
CA ILE A 16 29.77 3.87 -11.94
C ILE A 16 28.79 5.02 -12.24
N SER A 17 28.56 5.34 -13.52
CA SER A 17 27.64 6.41 -13.94
C SER A 17 26.21 5.94 -14.21
N LEU A 18 25.91 4.65 -13.96
CA LEU A 18 24.52 4.21 -13.90
C LEU A 18 23.86 4.82 -12.65
N PRO A 19 22.84 5.67 -12.79
CA PRO A 19 22.10 6.14 -11.63
C PRO A 19 21.50 4.93 -10.91
N VAL A 20 22.00 4.67 -9.70
CA VAL A 20 21.36 3.72 -8.79
C VAL A 20 20.05 4.39 -8.36
N TYR A 21 18.97 4.10 -9.07
CA TYR A 21 17.65 4.49 -8.64
C TYR A 21 17.36 3.76 -7.34
N ALA A 22 17.42 4.49 -6.22
CA ALA A 22 17.04 3.96 -4.92
C ALA A 22 15.62 3.39 -5.05
N ALA A 23 15.46 2.12 -4.68
CA ALA A 23 14.15 1.51 -4.67
C ALA A 23 13.24 2.32 -3.74
N PRO A 24 11.98 2.58 -4.11
CA PRO A 24 11.05 3.32 -3.27
C PRO A 24 10.83 2.57 -1.96
N THR A 25 11.16 3.23 -0.84
CA THR A 25 11.00 2.69 0.51
C THR A 25 9.72 3.19 1.15
N VAL A 26 9.17 2.42 2.08
CA VAL A 26 7.99 2.80 2.87
C VAL A 26 8.31 2.69 4.35
N ASP A 27 8.57 3.83 4.96
CA ASP A 27 8.92 4.02 6.37
C ASP A 27 7.70 4.12 7.30
N GLY A 28 6.49 4.17 6.74
CA GLY A 28 5.27 4.30 7.51
C GLY A 28 4.02 4.56 6.68
N PHE A 29 3.03 5.21 7.29
CA PHE A 29 1.79 5.62 6.65
C PHE A 29 1.45 7.06 7.03
N VAL A 30 1.34 7.94 6.02
CA VAL A 30 1.01 9.37 6.20
C VAL A 30 1.95 10.08 7.20
N GLY A 31 3.23 9.67 7.22
CA GLY A 31 4.26 10.21 8.11
C GLY A 31 4.30 9.61 9.51
N VAL A 32 3.43 8.63 9.82
CA VAL A 32 3.53 7.83 11.05
C VAL A 32 4.45 6.64 10.79
N PRO A 33 5.58 6.51 11.51
CA PRO A 33 6.52 5.43 11.30
C PRO A 33 5.98 4.10 11.84
N TRP A 34 6.40 2.98 11.24
CA TRP A 34 6.08 1.63 11.74
C TRP A 34 6.51 1.47 13.20
N GLY A 35 5.68 0.82 14.01
CA GLY A 35 5.91 0.62 15.44
C GLY A 35 5.62 1.84 16.33
N ALA A 36 5.10 2.93 15.78
CA ALA A 36 4.61 4.06 16.56
C ALA A 36 3.53 3.62 17.57
N SER A 37 3.52 4.23 18.75
CA SER A 37 2.46 4.04 19.75
C SER A 37 1.21 4.84 19.40
N SER A 38 0.07 4.52 20.01
CA SER A 38 -1.17 5.25 19.74
C SER A 38 -1.08 6.75 20.05
N GLU A 39 -0.30 7.14 21.06
CA GLU A 39 -0.04 8.53 21.43
C GLU A 39 0.78 9.25 20.34
N GLN A 40 1.77 8.56 19.77
CA GLN A 40 2.58 9.10 18.67
C GLN A 40 1.75 9.26 17.38
N ILE A 41 0.80 8.36 17.13
CA ILE A 41 -0.16 8.49 16.03
C ILE A 41 -1.05 9.72 16.27
N ASP A 42 -1.64 9.83 17.47
CA ASP A 42 -2.51 10.94 17.85
C ASP A 42 -1.80 12.29 17.64
N GLN A 43 -0.57 12.42 18.12
CA GLN A 43 0.25 13.61 17.95
C GLN A 43 0.50 13.93 16.47
N THR A 44 0.97 12.93 15.69
CA THR A 44 1.30 13.14 14.26
C THR A 44 0.06 13.53 13.45
N MET A 45 -1.09 12.94 13.75
CA MET A 45 -2.36 13.24 13.06
C MET A 45 -2.87 14.64 13.42
N GLN A 46 -2.79 15.02 14.69
CA GLN A 46 -3.15 16.36 15.14
C GLN A 46 -2.28 17.44 14.48
N GLU A 47 -0.96 17.24 14.43
CA GLU A 47 -0.01 18.16 13.76
C GLU A 47 -0.32 18.32 12.27
N LYS A 48 -0.87 17.29 11.63
CA LYS A 48 -1.30 17.30 10.22
C LYS A 48 -2.72 17.82 10.01
N GLY A 49 -3.42 18.24 11.07
CA GLY A 49 -4.78 18.77 11.01
C GLY A 49 -5.87 17.71 10.85
N PHE A 50 -5.59 16.45 11.16
CA PHE A 50 -6.58 15.38 11.18
C PHE A 50 -7.32 15.36 12.53
N SER A 51 -8.62 15.03 12.49
CA SER A 51 -9.48 14.93 13.68
C SER A 51 -9.75 13.47 14.02
N LEU A 52 -9.50 13.06 15.26
CA LEU A 52 -9.80 11.70 15.73
C LEU A 52 -11.31 11.45 15.65
N SER A 53 -11.72 10.39 14.95
CA SER A 53 -13.13 10.01 14.76
C SER A 53 -13.53 8.77 15.54
N SER A 54 -12.59 7.85 15.79
CA SER A 54 -12.82 6.70 16.67
C SER A 54 -11.50 6.18 17.23
N ALA A 55 -11.50 5.67 18.46
CA ALA A 55 -10.34 5.01 19.05
C ALA A 55 -10.74 3.72 19.79
N SER A 56 -9.94 2.68 19.63
CA SER A 56 -9.95 1.45 20.41
C SER A 56 -8.51 1.04 20.73
N SER A 57 -8.34 -0.03 21.52
CA SER A 57 -7.02 -0.59 21.83
C SER A 57 -6.25 -1.10 20.60
N THR A 58 -6.95 -1.46 19.53
CA THR A 58 -6.37 -2.06 18.32
C THR A 58 -6.48 -1.16 17.09
N MET A 59 -7.18 -0.03 17.17
CA MET A 59 -7.41 0.83 16.01
C MET A 59 -7.60 2.29 16.38
N ARG A 60 -7.03 3.19 15.58
CA ARG A 60 -7.31 4.63 15.59
C ARG A 60 -7.82 5.06 14.22
N SER A 61 -8.88 5.87 14.18
CA SER A 61 -9.43 6.41 12.93
C SER A 61 -9.47 7.92 12.98
N TYR A 62 -9.12 8.58 11.88
CA TYR A 62 -9.10 10.04 11.78
C TYR A 62 -9.75 10.52 10.48
N ASN A 63 -10.50 11.61 10.58
CA ASN A 63 -11.06 12.33 9.45
C ASN A 63 -10.11 13.46 9.06
N GLY A 64 -9.85 13.64 7.76
CA GLY A 64 -9.06 14.76 7.26
C GLY A 64 -8.87 14.70 5.76
N ILE A 65 -7.89 15.42 5.23
CA ILE A 65 -7.61 15.50 3.79
C ILE A 65 -6.46 14.56 3.43
N PHE A 66 -6.73 13.58 2.56
CA PHE A 66 -5.72 12.67 2.02
C PHE A 66 -5.76 12.71 0.49
N ALA A 67 -4.61 12.97 -0.14
CA ALA A 67 -4.50 13.13 -1.59
C ALA A 67 -5.47 14.18 -2.19
N GLY A 68 -5.75 15.25 -1.44
CA GLY A 68 -6.62 16.35 -1.87
C GLY A 68 -8.11 16.14 -1.59
N GLU A 69 -8.51 15.00 -1.02
CA GLU A 69 -9.92 14.68 -0.76
C GLU A 69 -10.18 14.37 0.71
N ALA A 70 -11.42 14.62 1.17
CA ALA A 70 -11.85 14.25 2.51
C ALA A 70 -11.95 12.72 2.65
N ARG A 71 -11.16 12.15 3.56
CA ARG A 71 -11.02 10.71 3.77
C ARG A 71 -10.97 10.36 5.26
N VAL A 72 -11.21 9.08 5.53
CA VAL A 72 -10.97 8.48 6.84
C VAL A 72 -9.71 7.63 6.76
N LEU A 73 -8.69 7.99 7.54
CA LEU A 73 -7.50 7.18 7.75
C LEU A 73 -7.72 6.26 8.92
N LYS A 74 -7.29 5.00 8.81
CA LYS A 74 -7.30 4.05 9.92
C LYS A 74 -5.90 3.51 10.15
N PHE A 75 -5.54 3.37 11.42
CA PHE A 75 -4.27 2.83 11.88
C PHE A 75 -4.58 1.65 12.77
N ARG A 76 -4.08 0.46 12.42
CA ARG A 76 -4.19 -0.75 13.25
C ARG A 76 -2.94 -0.95 14.09
N LEU A 77 -3.19 -1.39 15.32
CA LEU A 77 -2.19 -1.61 16.34
C LEU A 77 -2.32 -3.03 16.91
N SER A 78 -1.20 -3.64 17.24
CA SER A 78 -1.08 -4.80 18.14
C SER A 78 -0.04 -4.44 19.19
N ASN A 79 -0.28 -4.79 20.46
CA ASN A 79 0.58 -4.39 21.58
C ASN A 79 0.90 -2.88 21.62
N ASN A 80 -0.08 -2.04 21.28
CA ASN A 80 0.09 -0.58 21.13
C ASN A 80 1.21 -0.18 20.14
N LYS A 81 1.41 -0.98 19.08
CA LYS A 81 2.38 -0.73 18.01
C LYS A 81 1.71 -0.75 16.65
N PHE A 82 1.85 0.35 15.92
CA PHE A 82 1.32 0.52 14.58
C PHE A 82 1.99 -0.42 13.57
N TYR A 83 1.20 -1.19 12.82
CA TYR A 83 1.73 -2.09 11.78
C TYR A 83 0.93 -2.04 10.47
N GLU A 84 -0.27 -1.46 10.44
CA GLU A 84 -1.10 -1.37 9.23
C GLU A 84 -1.86 -0.05 9.15
N GLY A 85 -1.66 0.69 8.07
CA GLY A 85 -2.39 1.89 7.70
C GLY A 85 -3.37 1.61 6.57
N TYR A 86 -4.56 2.23 6.64
CA TYR A 86 -5.67 1.98 5.72
C TYR A 86 -6.36 3.29 5.34
N VAL A 87 -6.80 3.40 4.09
CA VAL A 87 -7.68 4.46 3.61
C VAL A 87 -8.63 3.94 2.52
N CYS A 88 -9.91 4.29 2.63
CA CYS A 88 -10.87 4.09 1.54
C CYS A 88 -10.69 5.23 0.54
N LEU A 89 -10.28 4.90 -0.68
CA LEU A 89 -9.98 5.85 -1.75
C LEU A 89 -11.24 6.31 -2.49
N GLY A 90 -12.39 5.73 -2.21
CA GLY A 90 -13.66 6.15 -2.78
C GLY A 90 -14.63 4.99 -3.00
N THR A 91 -15.89 5.36 -3.19
CA THR A 91 -16.98 4.46 -3.54
C THR A 91 -17.50 4.79 -4.93
N ALA A 92 -18.04 3.80 -5.62
CA ALA A 92 -18.74 4.02 -6.88
C ALA A 92 -19.98 3.12 -6.96
N ASN A 93 -21.04 3.66 -7.56
CA ASN A 93 -22.36 3.04 -7.65
C ASN A 93 -22.55 2.15 -8.90
N ASN A 94 -21.46 1.83 -9.59
CA ASN A 94 -21.47 0.95 -10.75
C ASN A 94 -20.07 0.37 -11.02
N ASN A 95 -20.03 -0.70 -11.81
CA ASN A 95 -18.81 -1.40 -12.21
C ASN A 95 -17.74 -0.50 -12.82
N THR A 96 -18.15 0.35 -13.76
CA THR A 96 -17.24 1.20 -14.53
C THR A 96 -16.54 2.22 -13.62
N GLY A 97 -17.27 2.80 -12.67
CA GLY A 97 -16.73 3.76 -11.71
C GLY A 97 -15.70 3.12 -10.78
N VAL A 98 -16.00 1.93 -10.23
CA VAL A 98 -15.05 1.21 -9.36
C VAL A 98 -13.78 0.83 -10.12
N GLN A 99 -13.93 0.35 -11.36
CA GLN A 99 -12.78 -0.01 -12.21
C GLN A 99 -11.93 1.20 -12.56
N ARG A 100 -12.56 2.33 -12.91
CA ARG A 100 -11.85 3.57 -13.21
C ARG A 100 -11.02 4.01 -12.00
N LEU A 101 -11.61 4.01 -10.80
CA LEU A 101 -10.91 4.36 -9.56
C LEU A 101 -9.75 3.41 -9.28
N ALA A 102 -9.98 2.10 -9.40
CA ALA A 102 -8.93 1.09 -9.19
C ALA A 102 -7.78 1.22 -10.21
N ASN A 103 -8.08 1.47 -11.48
CA ASN A 103 -7.08 1.66 -12.53
C ASN A 103 -6.26 2.94 -12.31
N GLU A 104 -6.91 4.04 -11.92
CA GLU A 104 -6.24 5.30 -11.61
C GLU A 104 -5.23 5.12 -10.47
N TRP A 105 -5.64 4.47 -9.38
CA TRP A 105 -4.75 4.21 -8.26
C TRP A 105 -3.68 3.17 -8.59
N THR A 106 -3.99 2.17 -9.42
CA THR A 106 -2.99 1.22 -9.92
C THR A 106 -1.89 1.94 -10.70
N TYR A 107 -2.26 2.90 -11.56
CA TYR A 107 -1.31 3.71 -12.31
C TYR A 107 -0.41 4.52 -11.36
N LYS A 108 -1.00 5.28 -10.42
CA LYS A 108 -0.25 6.07 -9.44
C LYS A 108 0.71 5.22 -8.59
N LEU A 109 0.27 4.03 -8.17
CA LEU A 109 1.09 3.10 -7.39
C LEU A 109 2.20 2.48 -8.25
N ASN A 110 1.95 2.20 -9.53
CA ASN A 110 2.98 1.71 -10.44
C ASN A 110 4.05 2.75 -10.73
N GLU A 111 3.68 4.02 -10.88
CA GLU A 111 4.65 5.11 -11.01
C GLU A 111 5.54 5.23 -9.76
N LYS A 112 4.94 5.07 -8.57
CA LYS A 112 5.66 5.24 -7.31
C LYS A 112 6.49 4.02 -6.89
N TYR A 113 5.95 2.81 -7.05
CA TYR A 113 6.51 1.58 -6.49
C TYR A 113 7.01 0.59 -7.56
N GLY A 114 6.95 0.98 -8.83
CA GLY A 114 7.26 0.10 -9.95
C GLY A 114 6.11 -0.86 -10.27
N GLN A 115 6.36 -1.77 -11.20
CA GLN A 115 5.32 -2.67 -11.72
C GLN A 115 4.79 -3.61 -10.63
N LEU A 116 3.48 -3.88 -10.70
CA LEU A 116 2.77 -4.88 -9.90
C LEU A 116 3.57 -6.19 -9.80
N GLN A 117 3.81 -6.62 -8.57
CA GLN A 117 4.54 -7.87 -8.36
C GLN A 117 3.62 -9.08 -8.51
N LYS A 118 2.40 -9.07 -7.91
CA LYS A 118 1.49 -10.22 -7.91
C LYS A 118 0.01 -9.83 -7.72
N ARG A 119 -0.92 -10.75 -8.06
CA ARG A 119 -2.35 -10.70 -7.71
C ARG A 119 -2.73 -11.89 -6.82
N ARG A 120 -3.51 -11.66 -5.76
CA ARG A 120 -4.26 -12.71 -5.04
C ARG A 120 -5.73 -12.66 -5.47
N SER A 121 -6.34 -13.82 -5.74
CA SER A 121 -7.79 -13.94 -5.92
C SER A 121 -8.37 -14.43 -4.59
N LEU A 122 -9.39 -13.77 -4.02
CA LEU A 122 -10.06 -14.24 -2.79
C LEU A 122 -10.63 -15.68 -2.87
N LYS A 123 -10.70 -16.28 -4.07
CA LYS A 123 -11.21 -17.64 -4.33
C LYS A 123 -10.14 -18.73 -4.46
N SER A 124 -8.85 -18.39 -4.48
CA SER A 124 -7.78 -19.40 -4.55
C SER A 124 -6.46 -18.82 -4.07
N ASP A 125 -5.71 -19.56 -3.25
CA ASP A 125 -4.35 -19.22 -2.82
C ASP A 125 -3.29 -19.25 -3.95
N ASN A 126 -3.74 -19.38 -5.20
CA ASN A 126 -2.88 -19.42 -6.37
C ASN A 126 -2.54 -18.00 -6.86
N TRP A 127 -1.27 -17.62 -6.63
CA TRP A 127 -0.66 -16.36 -7.06
C TRP A 127 -0.36 -16.37 -8.56
N ARG A 128 -0.75 -15.31 -9.30
CA ARG A 128 -0.35 -15.11 -10.71
C ARG A 128 0.08 -13.65 -10.97
N PRO A 129 1.14 -13.40 -11.76
CA PRO A 129 1.50 -12.06 -12.23
C PRO A 129 0.48 -11.56 -13.28
N VAL A 130 0.16 -10.26 -13.31
CA VAL A 130 -0.90 -9.69 -14.18
C VAL A 130 -0.48 -8.35 -14.79
N LYS A 131 -0.85 -8.13 -16.06
CA LYS A 131 -0.65 -6.88 -16.82
C LYS A 131 -1.83 -5.88 -16.78
N GLU A 132 -3.09 -6.30 -16.55
CA GLU A 132 -4.28 -5.39 -16.50
C GLU A 132 -5.45 -5.93 -15.62
N LEU A 133 -6.24 -5.02 -15.04
CA LEU A 133 -7.50 -5.33 -14.33
C LEU A 133 -8.63 -5.58 -15.35
N ARG A 134 -9.25 -6.77 -15.31
CA ARG A 134 -10.40 -7.11 -16.19
C ARG A 134 -11.74 -6.85 -15.50
N PRO A 135 -12.83 -6.56 -16.26
CA PRO A 135 -14.10 -6.09 -15.71
C PRO A 135 -14.82 -7.00 -14.69
N ASN A 136 -14.60 -8.32 -14.74
CA ASN A 136 -15.46 -9.30 -14.03
C ASN A 136 -14.78 -9.94 -12.83
N SER A 137 -14.07 -9.16 -12.04
CA SER A 137 -13.06 -9.73 -11.17
C SER A 137 -13.24 -9.39 -9.69
N TYR A 138 -14.08 -10.19 -9.07
CA TYR A 138 -14.37 -10.21 -7.65
C TYR A 138 -13.10 -10.33 -6.78
N GLY A 139 -13.04 -9.58 -5.68
CA GLY A 139 -12.08 -9.83 -4.60
C GLY A 139 -10.62 -9.77 -5.03
N ARG A 140 -10.23 -8.76 -5.80
CA ARG A 140 -8.84 -8.60 -6.23
C ARG A 140 -8.09 -7.74 -5.23
N ILE A 141 -6.98 -8.30 -4.77
CA ILE A 141 -5.95 -7.57 -4.07
C ILE A 141 -4.78 -7.44 -5.05
N LEU A 142 -4.47 -6.21 -5.43
CA LEU A 142 -3.25 -5.86 -6.14
C LEU A 142 -2.16 -5.59 -5.13
N TYR A 143 -0.94 -6.04 -5.43
CA TYR A 143 0.13 -6.10 -4.45
C TYR A 143 1.45 -5.55 -4.98
N TRP A 144 2.08 -4.72 -4.15
CA TRP A 144 3.48 -4.33 -4.25
C TRP A 144 4.19 -4.72 -2.96
N GLY A 145 5.25 -5.52 -3.08
CA GLY A 145 6.18 -5.81 -2.00
C GLY A 145 7.32 -4.82 -2.04
N VAL A 146 7.44 -4.01 -1.01
CA VAL A 146 8.52 -3.04 -0.84
C VAL A 146 9.27 -3.33 0.45
N LYS A 147 10.54 -2.90 0.49
CA LYS A 147 11.34 -2.97 1.70
C LYS A 147 11.21 -1.66 2.46
N ASP A 148 11.06 -1.75 3.77
CA ASP A 148 11.32 -0.60 4.62
C ASP A 148 12.83 -0.30 4.61
N ALA A 149 13.18 0.97 4.45
CA ALA A 149 14.58 1.42 4.39
C ALA A 149 15.29 1.15 5.72
N ALA A 150 14.60 1.41 6.83
CA ALA A 150 15.19 1.45 8.15
C ALA A 150 15.35 0.06 8.76
N SER A 151 14.34 -0.80 8.61
CA SER A 151 14.30 -2.13 9.24
C SER A 151 14.55 -3.30 8.29
N ALA A 152 14.59 -3.07 6.98
CA ALA A 152 14.54 -4.11 5.93
C ALA A 152 13.29 -5.01 6.00
N ASP A 153 12.26 -4.58 6.73
CA ASP A 153 10.97 -5.26 6.83
C ASP A 153 10.27 -5.38 5.48
N ASN A 154 9.45 -6.42 5.35
CA ASN A 154 8.58 -6.60 4.20
C ASN A 154 7.30 -5.79 4.40
N VAL A 155 7.19 -4.69 3.67
CA VAL A 155 5.98 -3.88 3.63
C VAL A 155 5.17 -4.25 2.39
N GLN A 156 3.89 -4.46 2.60
CA GLN A 156 2.91 -4.79 1.58
C GLN A 156 2.05 -3.57 1.31
N ILE A 157 1.97 -3.16 0.06
CA ILE A 157 1.02 -2.16 -0.39
C ILE A 157 -0.06 -2.90 -1.16
N LEU A 158 -1.30 -2.76 -0.71
CA LEU A 158 -2.43 -3.50 -1.21
C LEU A 158 -3.47 -2.51 -1.74
N LEU A 159 -3.87 -2.67 -3.00
CA LEU A 159 -5.07 -2.03 -3.52
C LEU A 159 -6.16 -3.09 -3.59
N GLN A 160 -7.18 -2.94 -2.76
CA GLN A 160 -8.26 -3.89 -2.61
C GLN A 160 -9.55 -3.30 -3.17
N VAL A 161 -10.22 -4.06 -4.03
CA VAL A 161 -11.55 -3.69 -4.54
C VAL A 161 -12.60 -4.51 -3.83
N ASN A 162 -13.41 -3.84 -2.98
CA ASN A 162 -14.53 -4.46 -2.29
C ASN A 162 -15.82 -4.14 -3.03
N TRP A 163 -16.71 -5.12 -3.08
CA TRP A 163 -18.00 -5.00 -3.74
C TRP A 163 -19.08 -5.09 -2.66
N ILE A 164 -19.85 -4.02 -2.50
CA ILE A 164 -20.76 -3.83 -1.36
C ILE A 164 -22.13 -4.45 -1.66
N ASN A 165 -22.68 -4.25 -2.86
CA ASN A 165 -24.01 -4.73 -3.23
C ASN A 165 -24.10 -5.30 -4.65
N TYR A 166 -24.98 -6.30 -4.82
CA TYR A 166 -25.34 -6.89 -6.12
C TYR A 166 -26.83 -6.78 -6.38
N ASN A 167 -27.16 -6.48 -7.64
CA ASN A 167 -28.47 -6.78 -8.18
C ASN A 167 -28.59 -8.28 -8.48
N ARG A 168 -29.83 -8.77 -8.62
CA ARG A 168 -30.12 -10.19 -8.97
C ARG A 168 -29.49 -10.63 -10.29
N ASP A 169 -29.24 -9.70 -11.21
CA ASP A 169 -28.56 -9.91 -12.49
C ASP A 169 -27.02 -9.90 -12.38
N ARG A 170 -26.47 -9.83 -11.16
CA ARG A 170 -25.04 -9.68 -10.85
C ARG A 170 -24.42 -8.34 -11.32
N SER A 171 -25.22 -7.38 -11.76
CA SER A 171 -24.75 -6.00 -11.90
C SER A 171 -24.46 -5.43 -10.52
N ILE A 172 -23.40 -4.62 -10.45
CA ILE A 172 -22.91 -4.07 -9.19
C ILE A 172 -23.58 -2.74 -8.95
N THR A 173 -24.21 -2.60 -7.79
CA THR A 173 -24.86 -1.36 -7.37
C THR A 173 -23.94 -0.48 -6.55
N ASN A 174 -22.97 -1.03 -5.82
CA ASN A 174 -21.97 -0.27 -5.07
C ASN A 174 -20.67 -1.07 -4.85
N GLY A 175 -19.53 -0.41 -4.93
CA GLY A 175 -18.23 -0.93 -4.51
C GLY A 175 -17.31 0.18 -3.99
N GLU A 176 -16.22 -0.22 -3.35
CA GLU A 176 -15.21 0.67 -2.79
C GLU A 176 -13.80 0.19 -3.17
N VAL A 177 -12.87 1.13 -3.20
CA VAL A 177 -11.45 0.85 -3.44
C VAL A 177 -10.67 1.28 -2.22
N ASP A 178 -9.95 0.35 -1.62
CA ASP A 178 -9.15 0.56 -0.42
C ASP A 178 -7.68 0.46 -0.73
N LEU A 179 -6.89 1.33 -0.09
CA LEU A 179 -5.44 1.28 -0.09
C LEU A 179 -4.94 0.94 1.31
N ILE A 180 -4.14 -0.11 1.40
CA ILE A 180 -3.62 -0.64 2.66
C ILE A 180 -2.10 -0.71 2.57
N TYR A 181 -1.44 -0.17 3.58
CA TYR A 181 -0.01 -0.33 3.82
C TYR A 181 0.17 -1.20 5.05
N ARG A 182 0.85 -2.32 4.93
CA ARG A 182 1.03 -3.28 6.02
C ARG A 182 2.48 -3.68 6.15
N ASN A 183 3.08 -3.49 7.32
CA ASN A 183 4.36 -4.09 7.66
C ASN A 183 4.14 -5.54 8.14
N ALA A 184 4.20 -6.50 7.21
CA ALA A 184 3.92 -7.91 7.49
C ALA A 184 4.99 -8.56 8.37
N SER A 185 6.25 -8.09 8.27
CA SER A 185 7.32 -8.55 9.16
C SER A 185 7.08 -8.13 10.60
N LEU A 186 6.68 -6.87 10.83
CA LEU A 186 6.36 -6.35 12.16
C LEU A 186 5.10 -6.99 12.74
N GLU A 187 4.03 -7.13 11.94
CA GLU A 187 2.79 -7.82 12.35
C GLU A 187 3.10 -9.21 12.93
N LYS A 188 3.93 -9.98 12.21
CA LYS A 188 4.36 -11.31 12.67
C LYS A 188 5.10 -11.27 14.01
N ARG A 189 6.08 -10.37 14.15
CA ARG A 189 6.85 -10.23 15.40
C ARG A 189 5.99 -9.81 16.58
N LEU A 190 5.01 -8.93 16.38
CA LEU A 190 4.10 -8.49 17.43
C LEU A 190 3.17 -9.63 17.88
N ALA A 191 2.67 -10.43 16.94
CA ALA A 191 1.84 -11.59 17.26
C ALA A 191 2.58 -12.68 18.04
N GLU A 192 3.88 -12.86 17.78
CA GLU A 192 4.74 -13.81 18.52
C GLU A 192 5.02 -13.36 19.97
N GLN A 193 4.79 -12.10 20.32
CA GLN A 193 4.96 -11.58 21.69
C GLN A 193 3.70 -11.70 22.55
N GLU A 194 2.56 -12.09 21.97
CA GLU A 194 1.30 -12.31 22.68
C GLU A 194 1.21 -13.72 23.32
N TYR A 195 2.18 -14.61 23.05
CA TYR A 195 2.25 -16.00 23.54
C TYR A 195 3.61 -16.29 24.20
#